data_AF-A0A0J1CHN2-F1
#
_entry.id   AF-A0A0J1CHN2-F1
#
_cell.length_a   1.000
_cell.length_b   1.000
_cell.length_c   1.000
_cell.angle_alpha   90.00
_cell.angle_beta   90.00
_cell.angle_gamma   90.00
#
_symmetry.space_group_name_H-M   'P 1'
#
loop_
_entity.id
_entity.type
_entity.pdbx_description
1 polymer ?
#
loop_
_entity_poly.entity_id
_entity_poly.type
_entity_poly.pdbx_seq_one_letter_code
_entity_poly.pdbx_strand_id
1 'polypeptide(L)'
;TKAASFELGAFEAPPFGPLGRVDADASVVWRRRMAERAPRCDLPQDVTTLPRVDIAMSYAGADGVAIDAFVAAGARGIVSAGLAPGRSASK
;
A
#
# COMPACT_ATOMS: atom_id res chain seq x y z
N THR A 1 4.80 -4.32 -4.46
CA THR A 1 3.45 -4.23 -5.05
C THR A 1 3.37 -5.12 -6.27
N LYS A 2 2.18 -5.58 -6.64
CA LYS A 2 1.95 -6.27 -7.91
C LYS A 2 1.73 -5.22 -9.00
N ALA A 3 2.64 -5.11 -9.96
CA ALA A 3 2.67 -4.09 -11.00
C ALA A 3 1.99 -4.51 -12.31
N ALA A 4 1.84 -5.81 -12.57
CA ALA A 4 1.22 -6.35 -13.77
C ALA A 4 0.21 -7.45 -13.44
N SER A 5 -0.86 -7.56 -14.21
CA SER A 5 -1.96 -8.50 -13.93
C SER A 5 -1.59 -9.96 -14.21
N PHE A 6 -0.84 -10.21 -15.29
CA PHE A 6 -0.61 -11.55 -15.86
C PHE A 6 0.87 -11.95 -16.00
N GLU A 7 1.79 -11.00 -15.86
CA GLU A 7 3.22 -11.30 -16.00
C GLU A 7 3.74 -12.09 -14.80
N LEU A 8 4.60 -13.09 -15.07
CA LEU A 8 5.28 -13.84 -14.00
C LEU A 8 6.16 -12.92 -13.15
N GLY A 9 6.76 -11.92 -13.77
CA GLY A 9 7.59 -10.89 -13.11
C GLY A 9 6.80 -9.76 -12.45
N ALA A 10 5.54 -9.95 -12.07
CA ALA A 10 4.66 -8.85 -11.64
C ALA A 10 5.03 -8.20 -10.30
N PHE A 11 5.88 -8.79 -9.47
CA PHE A 11 6.20 -8.24 -8.15
C PHE A 11 7.41 -7.30 -8.18
N GLU A 12 7.15 -6.03 -7.88
CA GLU A 12 8.16 -4.99 -7.87
C GLU A 12 8.10 -4.16 -6.58
N ALA A 13 9.16 -3.40 -6.30
CA ALA A 13 9.19 -2.45 -5.21
C ALA A 13 9.65 -1.05 -5.67
N PRO A 14 8.86 -0.33 -6.47
CA PRO A 14 9.19 1.05 -6.84
C PRO A 14 9.20 1.98 -5.62
N PRO A 15 10.06 3.03 -5.58
CA PRO A 15 11.14 3.32 -6.53
C PRO A 15 12.43 2.53 -6.25
N PHE A 16 12.47 1.73 -5.18
CA PHE A 16 13.72 1.22 -4.63
C PHE A 16 14.27 -0.01 -5.38
N GLY A 17 13.43 -0.85 -5.99
CA GLY A 17 13.79 -2.17 -6.54
C GLY A 17 13.77 -3.29 -5.50
N PRO A 18 14.17 -4.54 -5.80
CA PRO A 18 14.22 -5.65 -4.83
C PRO A 18 15.41 -5.54 -3.86
N LEU A 19 15.36 -6.25 -2.73
CA LEU A 19 16.48 -6.31 -1.77
C LEU A 19 17.68 -7.11 -2.30
N GLY A 20 17.40 -8.16 -3.08
CA GLY A 20 18.38 -9.03 -3.71
C GLY A 20 17.74 -9.87 -4.81
N ARG A 21 18.56 -10.69 -5.47
CA ARG A 21 18.15 -11.67 -6.48
C ARG A 21 18.72 -13.03 -6.10
N VAL A 22 17.94 -14.08 -6.34
CA VAL A 22 18.42 -15.46 -6.29
C VAL A 22 18.61 -15.91 -7.73
N ASP A 23 19.81 -16.42 -8.06
CA ASP A 23 20.13 -16.95 -9.39
C ASP A 23 19.86 -18.46 -9.46
N ALA A 24 19.94 -19.03 -10.66
CA ALA A 24 19.55 -20.42 -10.92
C ALA A 24 20.41 -21.45 -10.17
N ASP A 25 21.64 -21.08 -9.79
CA ASP A 25 22.57 -21.87 -8.99
C ASP A 25 22.35 -21.71 -7.47
N ALA A 26 21.23 -21.09 -7.06
CA ALA A 26 20.89 -20.73 -5.69
C ALA A 26 21.81 -19.68 -5.03
N SER A 27 22.69 -19.03 -5.80
CA SER A 27 23.46 -17.90 -5.29
C SER A 27 22.56 -16.69 -5.06
N VAL A 28 22.89 -15.86 -4.05
CA VAL A 28 22.12 -14.68 -3.69
C VAL A 28 22.95 -13.43 -3.89
N VAL A 29 22.51 -12.55 -4.78
CA VAL A 29 23.10 -11.24 -5.02
C VAL A 29 22.28 -10.17 -4.30
N TRP A 30 22.82 -9.65 -3.20
CA TRP A 30 22.22 -8.56 -2.44
C TRP A 30 22.44 -7.21 -3.13
N ARG A 31 21.37 -6.42 -3.28
CA ARG A 31 21.41 -5.08 -3.89
C ARG A 31 21.37 -3.96 -2.85
N ARG A 32 21.04 -4.29 -1.60
CA ARG A 32 20.93 -3.35 -0.48
C ARG A 32 21.44 -4.00 0.79
N ARG A 33 22.09 -3.21 1.65
CA ARG A 33 22.41 -3.65 3.01
C ARG A 33 21.10 -3.87 3.76
N MET A 34 20.89 -5.08 4.25
CA MET A 34 19.73 -5.37 5.08
C MET A 34 19.89 -4.65 6.42
N ALA A 35 18.82 -4.00 6.90
CA ALA A 35 18.81 -3.53 8.27
C ALA A 35 18.91 -4.75 9.19
N GLU A 36 19.84 -4.73 10.13
CA GLU A 36 20.06 -5.83 11.08
C GLU A 36 18.85 -6.06 12.00
N ARG A 37 17.96 -5.06 12.08
CA ARG A 37 16.71 -5.12 12.85
C ARG A 37 15.58 -4.46 12.07
N ALA A 38 14.41 -5.08 12.08
CA ALA A 38 13.19 -4.44 11.59
C ALA A 38 12.93 -3.14 12.38
N PRO A 39 12.43 -2.07 11.73
CA PRO A 39 12.02 -0.87 12.45
C PRO A 39 10.97 -1.25 13.49
N ARG A 40 11.16 -0.78 14.73
CA ARG A 40 10.20 -1.03 15.81
C ARG A 40 8.92 -0.26 15.49
N CYS A 41 7.82 -0.99 15.33
CA CYS A 41 6.49 -0.40 15.29
C CYS A 41 5.82 -0.73 16.62
N ASP A 42 5.57 0.30 17.43
CA ASP A 42 4.90 0.14 18.72
C ASP A 42 3.39 -0.05 18.48
N LEU A 43 3.03 -1.23 17.99
CA LEU A 43 1.64 -1.65 17.82
C LEU A 43 1.11 -2.20 19.16
N PRO A 44 -0.14 -1.89 19.53
CA PRO A 44 -0.76 -2.52 20.70
C PRO A 44 -0.83 -4.03 20.49
N GLN A 45 -0.42 -4.79 21.50
CA GLN A 45 -0.35 -6.26 21.42
C GLN A 45 -1.69 -6.95 21.71
N ASP A 46 -2.64 -6.20 22.25
CA ASP A 46 -3.96 -6.63 22.71
C ASP A 46 -5.09 -6.30 21.73
N VAL A 47 -4.76 -5.91 20.49
CA VAL A 47 -5.78 -5.67 19.47
C VAL A 47 -6.35 -6.99 18.96
N THR A 48 -7.56 -7.31 19.42
CA THR A 48 -8.31 -8.48 18.91
C THR A 48 -9.14 -8.15 17.67
N THR A 49 -9.43 -6.87 17.42
CA THR A 49 -10.25 -6.41 16.30
C THR A 49 -9.66 -5.13 15.70
N LEU A 50 -9.41 -5.13 14.39
CA LEU A 50 -8.90 -3.96 13.68
C LEU A 50 -10.03 -2.95 13.39
N PRO A 51 -9.77 -1.64 13.48
CA PRO A 51 -10.75 -0.62 13.09
C PRO A 51 -11.04 -0.70 11.59
N ARG A 52 -12.31 -0.50 11.20
CA ARG A 52 -12.70 -0.41 9.80
C ARG A 52 -12.04 0.81 9.14
N VAL A 53 -11.28 0.59 8.08
CA VAL A 53 -10.69 1.64 7.24
C VAL A 53 -11.02 1.35 5.78
N ASP A 54 -11.68 2.30 5.10
CA ASP A 54 -12.06 2.17 3.69
C ASP A 54 -11.11 2.99 2.78
N ILE A 55 -11.10 2.69 1.47
CA ILE A 55 -10.27 3.39 0.47
C ILE A 55 -11.18 4.09 -0.54
N ALA A 56 -11.04 5.40 -0.67
CA ALA A 56 -11.75 6.22 -1.66
C ALA A 56 -10.83 6.57 -2.83
N MET A 57 -11.23 6.19 -4.04
CA MET A 57 -10.48 6.49 -5.27
C MET A 57 -10.82 7.91 -5.76
N SER A 58 -9.79 8.70 -6.05
CA SER A 58 -9.96 9.99 -6.73
C SER A 58 -9.75 9.85 -8.23
N TYR A 59 -10.66 10.44 -9.01
CA TYR A 59 -10.61 10.50 -10.46
C TYR A 59 -11.35 11.75 -10.94
N ALA A 60 -11.22 12.12 -12.22
CA ALA A 60 -11.92 13.28 -12.77
C ALA A 60 -13.44 13.09 -12.65
N GLY A 61 -14.12 14.03 -11.98
CA GLY A 61 -15.55 13.93 -11.71
C GLY A 61 -15.92 13.04 -10.52
N ALA A 62 -14.95 12.52 -9.76
CA ALA A 62 -15.25 11.89 -8.46
C ALA A 62 -15.91 12.92 -7.52
N ASP A 63 -16.93 12.46 -6.80
CA ASP A 63 -17.68 13.27 -5.84
C ASP A 63 -17.56 12.70 -4.40
N GLY A 64 -18.41 13.18 -3.49
CA GLY A 64 -18.41 12.76 -2.08
C GLY A 64 -19.15 11.46 -1.79
N VAL A 65 -19.85 10.85 -2.77
CA VAL A 65 -20.82 9.76 -2.49
C VAL A 65 -20.15 8.56 -1.83
N ALA A 66 -18.97 8.16 -2.30
CA ALA A 66 -18.22 7.04 -1.70
C ALA A 66 -17.81 7.36 -0.24
N ILE A 67 -17.40 8.60 0.03
CA ILE A 67 -17.00 9.04 1.37
C ILE A 67 -18.19 8.98 2.32
N ASP A 68 -19.32 9.57 1.92
CA ASP A 68 -20.55 9.59 2.73
C ASP A 68 -21.03 8.16 3.04
N ALA A 69 -20.96 7.26 2.05
CA ALA A 69 -21.30 5.85 2.22
C ALA A 69 -20.37 5.13 3.22
N PHE A 70 -19.06 5.36 3.15
CA PHE A 70 -18.11 4.78 4.10
C PHE A 70 -18.33 5.29 5.52
N VAL A 71 -18.61 6.59 5.68
CA VAL A 71 -18.96 7.18 6.97
C VAL A 71 -20.23 6.56 7.53
N ALA A 72 -21.30 6.46 6.73
CA ALA A 72 -22.56 5.84 7.14
C ALA A 72 -22.37 4.36 7.54
N ALA A 73 -21.43 3.66 6.90
CA ALA A 73 -21.11 2.26 7.19
C ALA A 73 -20.16 2.08 8.40
N GLY A 74 -19.79 3.18 9.09
CA GLY A 74 -19.01 3.16 10.33
C GLY A 74 -17.49 3.13 10.13
N ALA A 75 -16.98 3.63 9.01
CA ALA A 75 -15.54 3.77 8.80
C ALA A 75 -14.89 4.58 9.93
N ARG A 76 -13.80 4.06 10.50
CA ARG A 76 -12.97 4.72 11.52
C ARG A 76 -11.79 5.50 10.91
N GLY A 77 -11.55 5.30 9.62
CA GLY A 77 -10.61 6.06 8.81
C GLY A 77 -10.91 5.84 7.33
N ILE A 78 -10.51 6.79 6.49
CA ILE A 78 -10.63 6.67 5.02
C ILE A 78 -9.27 7.03 4.42
N VAL A 79 -8.73 6.15 3.57
CA VAL A 79 -7.53 6.43 2.77
C VAL A 79 -7.97 7.03 1.43
N SER A 80 -7.48 8.23 1.12
CA SER A 80 -7.68 8.84 -0.19
C SER A 80 -6.60 8.35 -1.16
N ALA A 81 -6.99 7.53 -2.13
CA ALA A 81 -6.16 7.20 -3.29
C ALA A 81 -6.25 8.35 -4.30
N GLY A 82 -5.51 9.42 -4.00
CA GLY A 82 -5.48 10.67 -4.74
C GLY A 82 -4.73 10.63 -6.08
N LEU A 83 -4.97 11.62 -6.93
CA LEU A 83 -4.12 11.89 -8.09
C LEU A 83 -2.78 12.44 -7.61
N ALA A 84 -1.68 12.12 -8.30
CA ALA A 84 -0.34 12.58 -7.92
C ALA A 84 -0.31 14.11 -7.67
N PRO A 85 0.26 14.60 -6.55
CA PRO A 85 1.03 13.89 -5.51
C PRO A 85 0.22 13.41 -4.28
N GLY A 86 -1.09 13.15 -4.43
CA GLY A 86 -2.01 12.77 -3.36
C GLY A 86 -3.20 13.72 -3.21
N ARG A 87 -3.56 14.47 -4.26
CA ARG A 87 -4.70 15.39 -4.26
C ARG A 87 -6.00 14.63 -4.50
N SER A 88 -7.01 14.93 -3.69
CA SER A 88 -8.38 14.54 -4.00
C SER A 88 -8.88 15.30 -5.23
N ALA A 89 -9.84 14.72 -5.95
CA ALA A 89 -10.57 15.47 -6.96
C ALA A 89 -11.25 16.68 -6.30
N SER A 90 -11.08 17.86 -6.89
CA SER A 90 -11.88 19.04 -6.52
C SER A 90 -13.12 19.07 -7.40
N LYS A 91 -14.25 19.41 -6.79
CA LYS A 91 -15.45 19.77 -7.54
C LYS A 91 -15.30 21.16 -8.15
#